data_AF-A0A7J7LLK6-F1
#
_entry.id   AF-A0A7J7LLK6-F1
#
_cell.length_a   1.000
_cell.length_b   1.000
_cell.length_c   1.000
_cell.angle_alpha   90.00
_cell.angle_beta   90.00
_cell.angle_gamma   90.00
#
_symmetry.space_group_name_H-M   'P 1'
#
loop_
_entity.id
_entity.type
_entity.pdbx_description
1 polymer ?
#
loop_
_entity_poly.entity_id
_entity_poly.type
_entity_poly.pdbx_seq_one_letter_code
_entity_poly.pdbx_strand_id
1 'polypeptide(L)'
;MDDSKNENRYKKLLCTVDLTKDFFFSYSYHVMRSLQKNVSDGKTGGVPYETMLVWNEFLTRGIRNHLRNTLWTVALVYGFFKHAKLTVSGRDFRLTFIARRSRYYAGTRLHFQNLAKRYGSPIIILNLIKTHERKPRESILRAEFANAIEFINKDLSDDSRLRFLHWDLHKHSRSKATNVLALLGGVAEYALTLTGFFYCQVTLELITQESLNRPHLESIEDGDWFRHCDNKVENASNSEKVHGEDIEVAGGNHSMKSSMLQKGVFRTNCIDCLDGTNVAQYAYGLVALGHQLLALGFIDIPKVDLDAPLTNDLMRLYEKIGDTLAFQYGGSAAHNKIFSERRGQWKAETQSQEFFLTLQRYYSNAYMNTEK
;
A
#
# COMPACT_ATOMS: atom_id res chain seq x y z
N MET A 1 18.97 42.30 11.92
CA MET A 1 20.16 41.57 11.42
C MET A 1 20.13 40.07 11.73
N ASP A 2 19.45 39.62 12.79
CA ASP A 2 19.37 38.19 13.16
C ASP A 2 18.43 37.36 12.25
N ASP A 3 17.33 37.96 11.78
CA ASP A 3 16.36 37.30 10.89
C ASP A 3 16.97 36.82 9.57
N SER A 4 17.93 37.55 9.00
CA SER A 4 18.58 37.17 7.73
C SER A 4 19.42 35.88 7.86
N LYS A 5 20.02 35.64 9.04
CA LYS A 5 20.79 34.40 9.28
C LYS A 5 19.85 33.20 9.43
N ASN A 6 18.75 33.37 10.17
CA ASN A 6 17.75 32.33 10.37
C ASN A 6 17.02 31.99 9.06
N GLU A 7 16.63 33.00 8.27
CA GLU A 7 16.02 32.81 6.96
C GLU A 7 16.93 32.04 6.01
N ASN A 8 18.22 32.40 5.94
CA ASN A 8 19.20 31.69 5.13
C ASN A 8 19.39 30.24 5.59
N ARG A 9 19.32 29.97 6.89
CA ARG A 9 19.34 28.60 7.43
C ARG A 9 18.12 27.80 6.98
N TYR A 10 16.91 28.37 7.05
CA TYR A 10 15.70 27.71 6.58
C TYR A 10 15.68 27.49 5.07
N LYS A 11 16.15 28.47 4.28
CA LYS A 11 16.31 28.31 2.82
C LYS A 11 17.24 27.13 2.50
N LYS A 12 18.39 27.04 3.18
CA LYS A 12 19.32 25.91 3.01
C LYS A 12 18.66 24.58 3.33
N LEU A 13 17.90 24.49 4.42
CA LEU A 13 17.15 23.28 4.79
C LEU A 13 16.07 22.92 3.77
N LEU A 14 15.36 23.90 3.21
CA LEU A 14 14.37 23.64 2.17
C LEU A 14 15.04 23.15 0.88
N CYS A 15 16.19 23.72 0.50
CA CYS A 15 16.95 23.31 -0.67
C CYS A 15 17.53 21.89 -0.58
N THR A 16 17.60 21.28 0.61
CA THR A 16 17.99 19.85 0.71
C THR A 16 16.88 18.90 0.29
N VAL A 17 15.64 19.38 0.17
CA VAL A 17 14.52 18.56 -0.29
C VAL A 17 14.52 18.55 -1.82
N ASP A 18 14.91 17.42 -2.39
CA ASP A 18 14.85 17.18 -3.83
C ASP A 18 13.46 16.68 -4.21
N LEU A 19 12.64 17.54 -4.82
CA LEU A 19 11.28 17.20 -5.25
C LEU A 19 11.25 16.25 -6.45
N THR A 20 12.38 16.01 -7.12
CA THR A 20 12.47 15.07 -8.25
C THR A 20 12.60 13.62 -7.81
N LYS A 21 12.88 13.38 -6.52
CA LYS A 21 13.10 12.04 -5.96
C LYS A 21 12.00 11.67 -5.01
N ASP A 22 11.42 10.49 -5.23
CA ASP A 22 10.45 9.87 -4.31
C ASP A 22 9.17 10.69 -4.06
N PHE A 23 8.90 11.68 -4.91
CA PHE A 23 7.63 12.38 -4.95
C PHE A 23 6.88 12.04 -6.24
N PHE A 24 5.57 11.89 -6.12
CA PHE A 24 4.70 11.63 -7.25
C PHE A 24 3.35 12.33 -7.08
N PHE A 25 2.69 12.55 -8.21
CA PHE A 25 1.36 13.15 -8.27
C PHE A 25 0.63 12.67 -9.53
N SER A 26 -0.67 12.97 -9.60
CA SER A 26 -1.44 12.86 -10.84
C SER A 26 -2.41 14.03 -10.92
N TYR A 27 -2.59 14.56 -12.13
CA TYR A 27 -3.57 15.62 -12.41
C TYR A 27 -5.01 15.10 -12.42
N SER A 28 -5.20 13.85 -12.83
CA SER A 28 -6.51 13.24 -13.02
C SER A 28 -6.90 12.29 -11.90
N TYR A 29 -5.94 11.81 -11.10
CA TYR A 29 -6.18 10.78 -10.09
C TYR A 29 -5.69 11.20 -8.71
N HIS A 30 -6.53 11.01 -7.69
CA HIS A 30 -6.20 11.31 -6.30
C HIS A 30 -5.29 10.24 -5.68
N VAL A 31 -3.99 10.31 -6.00
CA VAL A 31 -2.95 9.36 -5.53
C VAL A 31 -2.78 9.31 -4.00
N MET A 32 -3.19 10.35 -3.29
CA MET A 32 -3.18 10.41 -1.82
C MET A 32 -4.27 9.55 -1.16
N ARG A 33 -5.25 9.04 -1.92
CA ARG A 33 -6.36 8.21 -1.43
C ARG A 33 -6.21 6.75 -1.89
N SER A 34 -6.72 5.79 -1.12
CA SER A 34 -6.79 4.40 -1.58
C SER A 34 -7.75 4.27 -2.76
N LEU A 35 -7.59 3.23 -3.59
CA LEU A 35 -8.50 2.97 -4.71
C LEU A 35 -9.95 2.85 -4.23
N GLN A 36 -10.19 2.05 -3.17
CA GLN A 36 -11.50 1.92 -2.55
C GLN A 36 -12.11 3.29 -2.20
N LYS A 37 -11.33 4.20 -1.64
CA LYS A 37 -11.81 5.54 -1.26
C LYS A 37 -12.13 6.39 -2.48
N ASN A 38 -11.31 6.33 -3.54
CA ASN A 38 -11.58 7.06 -4.77
C ASN A 38 -12.86 6.58 -5.46
N VAL A 39 -13.11 5.27 -5.47
CA VAL A 39 -14.32 4.68 -6.05
C VAL A 39 -15.55 4.93 -5.18
N SER A 40 -15.42 4.87 -3.86
CA SER A 40 -16.58 4.97 -2.95
C SER A 40 -17.03 6.42 -2.67
N ASP A 41 -16.11 7.39 -2.66
CA ASP A 41 -16.39 8.78 -2.24
C ASP A 41 -16.88 9.70 -3.38
N GLY A 42 -17.49 9.16 -4.45
CA GLY A 42 -17.80 9.84 -5.71
C GLY A 42 -18.65 11.12 -5.67
N LYS A 43 -18.92 11.71 -4.50
CA LYS A 43 -19.77 12.90 -4.32
C LYS A 43 -19.34 13.90 -3.24
N THR A 44 -18.20 13.74 -2.55
CA THR A 44 -17.88 14.64 -1.41
C THR A 44 -17.03 15.83 -1.85
N GLY A 45 -17.65 16.99 -2.05
CA GLY A 45 -17.02 18.29 -2.41
C GLY A 45 -16.10 18.90 -1.34
N GLY A 46 -15.57 18.09 -0.41
CA GLY A 46 -14.55 18.52 0.55
C GLY A 46 -13.17 18.59 -0.12
N VAL A 47 -12.37 19.60 0.21
CA VAL A 47 -11.02 19.79 -0.35
C VAL A 47 -10.19 18.52 -0.11
N PRO A 48 -9.84 17.74 -1.16
CA PRO A 48 -9.23 16.41 -1.01
C PRO A 48 -7.84 16.40 -0.37
N TYR A 49 -7.29 17.59 -0.13
CA TYR A 49 -5.87 17.83 0.11
C TYR A 49 -5.53 17.95 1.61
N GLU A 50 -6.54 18.05 2.49
CA GLU A 50 -6.36 18.05 3.95
C GLU A 50 -6.17 16.63 4.48
N THR A 51 -5.12 15.96 4.00
CA THR A 51 -4.77 14.62 4.45
C THR A 51 -3.33 14.57 4.92
N MET A 52 -3.05 13.57 5.75
CA MET A 52 -1.71 13.31 6.25
C MET A 52 -0.73 12.82 5.19
N LEU A 53 -1.20 12.58 3.95
CA LEU A 53 -0.42 12.03 2.83
C LEU A 53 -0.11 13.08 1.77
N VAL A 54 -0.72 14.28 1.83
CA VAL A 54 -0.34 15.40 0.96
C VAL A 54 0.80 16.17 1.63
N TRP A 55 1.99 16.02 1.08
CA TRP A 55 3.22 16.59 1.65
C TRP A 55 3.22 18.12 1.56
N ASN A 56 2.85 18.68 0.41
CA ASN A 56 2.81 20.12 0.16
C ASN A 56 1.51 20.81 0.64
N GLU A 57 0.76 20.18 1.55
CA GLU A 57 -0.52 20.71 2.04
C GLU A 57 -0.33 22.11 2.64
N PHE A 58 0.67 22.28 3.51
CA PHE A 58 0.98 23.57 4.14
C PHE A 58 1.38 24.64 3.12
N LEU A 59 2.22 24.28 2.14
CA LEU A 59 2.72 25.18 1.10
C LEU A 59 1.59 25.70 0.20
N THR A 60 0.59 24.86 -0.07
CA THR A 60 -0.52 25.17 -0.99
C THR A 60 -1.77 25.68 -0.28
N ARG A 61 -1.83 25.61 1.06
CA ARG A 61 -2.99 25.97 1.86
C ARG A 61 -3.44 27.42 1.65
N GLY A 62 -2.49 28.36 1.55
CA GLY A 62 -2.80 29.76 1.28
C GLY A 62 -3.59 29.92 -0.03
N ILE A 63 -3.06 29.37 -1.13
CA ILE A 63 -3.69 29.43 -2.45
C ILE A 63 -5.07 28.76 -2.42
N ARG A 64 -5.18 27.56 -1.84
CA ARG A 64 -6.45 26.82 -1.75
C ARG A 64 -7.51 27.58 -0.94
N ASN A 65 -7.13 28.19 0.17
CA ASN A 65 -8.06 28.94 1.03
C ASN A 65 -8.59 30.21 0.36
N HIS A 66 -7.74 30.90 -0.43
CA HIS A 66 -8.14 32.11 -1.14
C HIS A 66 -8.97 31.79 -2.39
N LEU A 67 -8.54 30.83 -3.21
CA LEU A 67 -9.20 30.51 -4.49
C LEU A 67 -10.36 29.52 -4.34
N ARG A 68 -10.49 28.87 -3.19
CA ARG A 68 -11.50 27.83 -2.89
C ARG A 68 -11.55 26.70 -3.94
N ASN A 69 -10.43 26.42 -4.58
CA ASN A 69 -10.27 25.35 -5.54
C ASN A 69 -8.87 24.72 -5.47
N THR A 70 -8.68 23.61 -6.17
CA THR A 70 -7.39 22.91 -6.28
C THR A 70 -6.79 23.00 -7.68
N LEU A 71 -7.33 23.82 -8.59
CA LEU A 71 -6.89 23.88 -10.00
C LEU A 71 -5.42 24.31 -10.12
N TRP A 72 -4.99 25.23 -9.26
CA TRP A 72 -3.62 25.76 -9.23
C TRP A 72 -2.66 24.95 -8.36
N THR A 73 -3.13 23.88 -7.73
CA THR A 73 -2.36 23.14 -6.73
C THR A 73 -2.46 21.65 -6.95
N VAL A 74 -1.31 20.99 -7.06
CA VAL A 74 -1.24 19.53 -7.17
C VAL A 74 -0.94 18.92 -5.80
N ALA A 75 -1.55 17.78 -5.49
CA ALA A 75 -1.28 17.06 -4.25
C ALA A 75 -0.02 16.22 -4.40
N LEU A 76 1.09 16.70 -3.82
CA LEU A 76 2.36 16.00 -3.89
C LEU A 76 2.41 14.93 -2.79
N VAL A 77 2.68 13.68 -3.16
CA VAL A 77 2.77 12.56 -2.23
C VAL A 77 4.22 12.07 -2.19
N TYR A 78 4.74 11.91 -0.97
CA TYR A 78 6.09 11.39 -0.74
C TYR A 78 6.06 9.88 -0.51
N GLY A 79 6.91 9.11 -1.17
CA GLY A 79 6.94 7.65 -1.07
C GLY A 79 7.45 6.98 -2.34
N PHE A 80 6.79 5.90 -2.75
CA PHE A 80 7.18 5.11 -3.92
C PHE A 80 5.98 4.85 -4.80
N PHE A 81 6.17 4.95 -6.12
CA PHE A 81 5.17 4.60 -7.12
C PHE A 81 5.83 3.78 -8.22
N LYS A 82 5.26 2.62 -8.53
CA LYS A 82 5.70 1.82 -9.69
C LYS A 82 4.52 1.09 -10.31
N HIS A 83 4.55 1.04 -11.64
CA HIS A 83 3.68 0.21 -12.44
C HIS A 83 4.51 -0.89 -13.10
N ALA A 84 3.99 -2.11 -13.10
CA ALA A 84 4.61 -3.27 -13.72
C ALA A 84 3.55 -4.08 -14.49
N LYS A 85 3.91 -4.50 -15.70
CA LYS A 85 3.13 -5.48 -16.46
C LYS A 85 3.64 -6.86 -16.07
N LEU A 86 2.74 -7.73 -15.63
CA LEU A 86 3.04 -9.10 -15.20
C LEU A 86 2.17 -10.07 -16.00
N THR A 87 2.62 -11.31 -16.13
CA THR A 87 1.94 -12.34 -16.92
C THR A 87 1.76 -13.59 -16.05
N VAL A 88 0.54 -14.13 -16.03
CA VAL A 88 0.19 -15.38 -15.35
C VAL A 88 -0.68 -16.21 -16.27
N SER A 89 -0.30 -17.47 -16.49
CA SER A 89 -1.04 -18.40 -17.35
C SER A 89 -1.33 -17.83 -18.75
N GLY A 90 -0.34 -17.13 -19.34
CA GLY A 90 -0.44 -16.50 -20.66
C GLY A 90 -1.32 -15.25 -20.73
N ARG A 91 -1.90 -14.80 -19.62
CA ARG A 91 -2.67 -13.55 -19.54
C ARG A 91 -1.87 -12.46 -18.86
N ASP A 92 -1.92 -11.29 -19.46
CA ASP A 92 -1.25 -10.11 -18.93
C ASP A 92 -2.17 -9.35 -17.98
N PHE A 93 -1.60 -8.85 -16.89
CA PHE A 93 -2.23 -7.88 -16.02
C PHE A 93 -1.23 -6.81 -15.58
N ARG A 94 -1.78 -5.73 -15.03
CA ARG A 94 -1.01 -4.57 -14.60
C ARG A 94 -1.04 -4.50 -13.08
N LEU A 95 0.13 -4.59 -12.46
CA LEU A 95 0.30 -4.38 -11.03
C LEU A 95 0.79 -2.96 -10.78
N THR A 96 0.06 -2.20 -9.96
CA THR A 96 0.48 -0.88 -9.50
C THR A 96 0.79 -0.93 -8.03
N PHE A 97 2.00 -0.52 -7.66
CA PHE A 97 2.46 -0.45 -6.29
C PHE A 97 2.59 1.00 -5.85
N ILE A 98 2.01 1.34 -4.70
CA ILE A 98 2.05 2.69 -4.13
C ILE A 98 2.38 2.61 -2.64
N ALA A 99 3.54 3.12 -2.24
CA ALA A 99 3.88 3.41 -0.86
C ALA A 99 3.76 4.91 -0.60
N ARG A 100 3.11 5.30 0.49
CA ARG A 100 2.87 6.71 0.82
C ARG A 100 3.31 6.98 2.25
N ARG A 101 4.19 7.95 2.41
CA ARG A 101 4.70 8.37 3.70
C ARG A 101 3.82 9.49 4.26
N SER A 102 3.50 9.39 5.54
CA SER A 102 2.80 10.47 6.22
C SER A 102 3.74 11.61 6.58
N ARG A 103 3.24 12.85 6.48
CA ARG A 103 3.91 14.03 7.02
C ARG A 103 3.65 14.28 8.51
N TYR A 104 2.68 13.57 9.11
CA TYR A 104 2.31 13.74 10.52
C TYR A 104 2.92 12.64 11.37
N TYR A 105 3.44 13.04 12.52
CA TYR A 105 3.70 12.15 13.64
C TYR A 105 2.59 12.42 14.67
N ALA A 106 1.64 11.49 14.78
CA ALA A 106 0.55 11.57 15.74
C ALA A 106 0.82 10.65 16.94
N GLY A 107 0.32 11.01 18.13
CA GLY A 107 0.37 10.13 19.30
C GLY A 107 -0.35 8.81 19.03
N THR A 108 0.05 7.74 19.74
CA THR A 108 -0.38 6.35 19.49
C THR A 108 -1.90 6.19 19.36
N ARG A 109 -2.68 6.78 20.28
CA ARG A 109 -4.15 6.72 20.25
C ARG A 109 -4.74 7.36 18.99
N LEU A 110 -4.33 8.59 18.68
CA LEU A 110 -4.80 9.32 17.50
C LEU A 110 -4.39 8.61 16.20
N HIS A 111 -3.20 8.00 16.18
CA HIS A 111 -2.74 7.20 15.06
C HIS A 111 -3.67 6.02 14.76
N PHE A 112 -4.07 5.24 15.78
CA PHE A 112 -4.98 4.12 15.59
C PHE A 112 -6.41 4.55 15.25
N GLN A 113 -6.90 5.65 15.82
CA GLN A 113 -8.17 6.25 15.41
C GLN A 113 -8.17 6.65 13.92
N ASN A 114 -7.07 7.24 13.44
CA ASN A 114 -6.89 7.59 12.03
C ASN A 114 -6.78 6.37 11.11
N LEU A 115 -6.27 5.24 11.61
CA LEU A 115 -6.27 3.98 10.86
C LEU A 115 -7.69 3.41 10.77
N ALA A 116 -8.40 3.34 11.89
CA ALA A 116 -9.77 2.82 11.95
C ALA A 116 -10.71 3.63 11.05
N LYS A 117 -10.61 4.97 11.07
CA LYS A 117 -11.40 5.85 10.18
C LYS A 117 -11.14 5.63 8.70
N ARG A 118 -9.93 5.20 8.31
CA ARG A 118 -9.53 5.05 6.90
C ARG A 118 -9.74 3.65 6.35
N TYR A 119 -9.50 2.63 7.16
CA TYR A 119 -9.44 1.25 6.72
C TYR A 119 -10.48 0.36 7.41
N GLY A 120 -11.18 0.85 8.44
CA GLY A 120 -12.16 0.09 9.21
C GLY A 120 -11.53 -0.80 10.29
N SER A 121 -12.27 -1.83 10.70
CA SER A 121 -11.91 -2.83 11.70
C SER A 121 -12.02 -4.25 11.08
N PRO A 122 -11.08 -5.17 11.37
CA PRO A 122 -10.04 -5.10 12.40
C PRO A 122 -8.74 -4.41 11.95
N ILE A 123 -8.02 -3.86 12.92
CA ILE A 123 -6.61 -3.47 12.78
C ILE A 123 -5.77 -4.58 13.41
N ILE A 124 -5.02 -5.29 12.57
CA ILE A 124 -4.15 -6.39 12.97
C ILE A 124 -2.71 -5.88 12.95
N ILE A 125 -2.03 -5.94 14.08
CA ILE A 125 -0.69 -5.39 14.28
C ILE A 125 0.29 -6.56 14.41
N LEU A 126 1.21 -6.69 13.45
CA LEU A 126 2.36 -7.60 13.56
C LEU A 126 3.58 -6.82 14.06
N ASN A 127 3.98 -7.09 15.30
CA ASN A 127 5.08 -6.43 15.97
C ASN A 127 6.34 -7.30 15.95
N LEU A 128 7.33 -6.85 15.16
CA LEU A 128 8.58 -7.54 14.84
C LEU A 128 9.76 -7.16 15.75
N ILE A 129 9.48 -6.39 16.81
CA ILE A 129 10.47 -5.87 17.76
C ILE A 129 11.14 -7.04 18.52
N LYS A 130 12.47 -7.06 18.65
CA LYS A 130 13.20 -8.17 19.27
C LYS A 130 12.85 -8.36 20.75
N THR A 131 12.85 -9.61 21.18
CA THR A 131 12.59 -9.97 22.59
C THR A 131 13.84 -10.07 23.45
N HIS A 132 14.94 -10.58 22.89
CA HIS A 132 16.22 -10.67 23.60
C HIS A 132 17.28 -9.83 22.92
N GLU A 133 17.82 -8.91 23.70
CA GLU A 133 18.88 -8.02 23.28
C GLU A 133 19.93 -7.93 24.36
N ARG A 134 21.18 -7.64 23.96
CA ARG A 134 22.27 -7.37 24.91
C ARG A 134 22.04 -6.10 25.72
N LYS A 135 21.37 -5.10 25.13
CA LYS A 135 20.94 -3.87 25.80
C LYS A 135 19.43 -3.74 25.60
N PRO A 136 18.62 -3.64 26.67
CA PRO A 136 17.17 -3.68 26.55
C PRO A 136 16.65 -2.34 26.01
N ARG A 137 16.64 -2.18 24.68
CA ARG A 137 16.09 -0.98 24.02
C ARG A 137 14.76 -1.32 23.36
N GLU A 138 14.79 -2.32 22.50
CA GLU A 138 13.61 -2.81 21.79
C GLU A 138 12.62 -3.47 22.75
N SER A 139 13.12 -4.21 23.75
CA SER A 139 12.29 -4.94 24.72
C SER A 139 11.46 -4.03 25.63
N ILE A 140 12.00 -2.87 26.03
CA ILE A 140 11.28 -1.86 26.82
C ILE A 140 10.17 -1.26 25.98
N LEU A 141 10.49 -0.82 24.75
CA LEU A 141 9.51 -0.22 23.84
C LEU A 141 8.40 -1.20 23.46
N ARG A 142 8.72 -2.49 23.34
CA ARG A 142 7.73 -3.55 23.15
C ARG A 142 6.73 -3.61 24.31
N ALA A 143 7.21 -3.58 25.56
CA ALA A 143 6.35 -3.61 26.74
C ALA A 143 5.46 -2.38 26.81
N GLU A 144 6.02 -1.19 26.64
CA GLU A 144 5.27 0.07 26.62
C GLU A 144 4.24 0.12 25.50
N PHE A 145 4.60 -0.39 24.31
CA PHE A 145 3.66 -0.46 23.19
C PHE A 145 2.52 -1.43 23.48
N ALA A 146 2.80 -2.59 24.07
CA ALA A 146 1.75 -3.54 24.47
C ALA A 146 0.80 -2.92 25.52
N ASN A 147 1.35 -2.23 26.53
CA ASN A 147 0.56 -1.51 27.53
C ASN A 147 -0.33 -0.43 26.89
N ALA A 148 0.21 0.31 25.91
CA ALA A 148 -0.57 1.31 25.18
C ALA A 148 -1.71 0.70 24.37
N ILE A 149 -1.50 -0.46 23.73
CA ILE A 149 -2.55 -1.18 23.01
C ILE A 149 -3.62 -1.69 23.97
N GLU A 150 -3.23 -2.25 25.11
CA GLU A 150 -4.16 -2.71 26.13
C GLU A 150 -5.00 -1.54 26.66
N PHE A 151 -4.37 -0.40 26.95
CA PHE A 151 -5.06 0.82 27.37
C PHE A 151 -6.06 1.30 26.32
N ILE A 152 -5.68 1.34 25.04
CA ILE A 152 -6.61 1.73 23.95
C ILE A 152 -7.78 0.75 23.86
N ASN A 153 -7.52 -0.55 24.00
CA ASN A 153 -8.55 -1.59 23.91
C ASN A 153 -9.56 -1.57 25.07
N LYS A 154 -9.29 -0.87 26.19
CA LYS A 154 -10.28 -0.67 27.26
C LYS A 154 -11.46 0.18 26.80
N ASP A 155 -11.22 1.10 25.87
CA ASP A 155 -12.23 2.04 25.35
C ASP A 155 -12.95 1.50 24.09
N LEU A 156 -12.66 0.27 23.65
CA LEU A 156 -13.15 -0.30 22.39
C LEU A 156 -14.00 -1.55 22.62
N SER A 157 -15.04 -1.73 21.79
CA SER A 157 -15.83 -2.97 21.74
C SER A 157 -14.99 -4.13 21.18
N ASP A 158 -15.37 -5.36 21.49
CA ASP A 158 -14.61 -6.57 21.12
C ASP A 158 -14.32 -6.68 19.62
N ASP A 159 -15.27 -6.31 18.77
CA ASP A 159 -15.11 -6.29 17.31
C ASP A 159 -14.16 -5.21 16.80
N SER A 160 -13.95 -4.15 17.60
CA SER A 160 -13.09 -3.01 17.26
C SER A 160 -11.71 -3.07 17.92
N ARG A 161 -11.45 -4.09 18.76
CA ARG A 161 -10.18 -4.23 19.47
C ARG A 161 -9.02 -4.36 18.49
N LEU A 162 -7.95 -3.63 18.78
CA LEU A 162 -6.68 -3.77 18.11
C LEU A 162 -6.11 -5.16 18.41
N ARG A 163 -5.86 -5.95 17.36
CA ARG A 163 -5.31 -7.30 17.50
C ARG A 163 -3.80 -7.22 17.43
N PHE A 164 -3.13 -7.42 18.57
CA PHE A 164 -1.68 -7.32 18.69
C PHE A 164 -1.02 -8.71 18.63
N LEU A 165 -0.24 -8.95 17.57
CA LEU A 165 0.53 -10.16 17.35
C LEU A 165 2.01 -9.80 17.45
N HIS A 166 2.71 -10.40 18.41
CA HIS A 166 4.14 -10.18 18.57
C HIS A 166 4.94 -11.36 18.02
N TRP A 167 5.93 -11.05 17.18
CA TRP A 167 6.77 -12.02 16.52
C TRP A 167 8.25 -11.61 16.59
N ASP A 168 9.13 -12.50 17.03
CA ASP A 168 10.57 -12.25 17.01
C ASP A 168 11.23 -12.99 15.83
N LEU A 169 11.49 -12.26 14.74
CA LEU A 169 12.10 -12.83 13.54
C LEU A 169 13.47 -13.47 13.82
N HIS A 170 14.24 -12.94 14.77
CA HIS A 170 15.60 -13.40 15.05
C HIS A 170 15.63 -14.71 15.85
N LYS A 171 14.60 -14.97 16.66
CA LYS A 171 14.42 -16.30 17.30
C LYS A 171 14.08 -17.36 16.27
N HIS A 172 13.25 -17.02 15.28
CA HIS A 172 12.75 -17.99 14.30
C HIS A 172 13.63 -18.15 13.06
N SER A 173 14.48 -17.18 12.72
CA SER A 173 15.44 -17.27 11.59
C SER A 173 16.58 -18.26 11.82
N ARG A 174 16.87 -18.62 13.08
CA ARG A 174 17.82 -19.69 13.44
C ARG A 174 17.28 -21.09 13.14
N SER A 175 15.97 -21.22 12.94
CA SER A 175 15.37 -22.42 12.35
C SER A 175 15.24 -22.21 10.84
N LYS A 176 15.33 -23.29 10.04
CA LYS A 176 15.35 -23.27 8.56
C LYS A 176 14.44 -22.18 7.98
N ALA A 177 15.01 -21.25 7.19
CA ALA A 177 14.35 -20.03 6.70
C ALA A 177 13.00 -20.26 5.98
N THR A 178 12.80 -21.43 5.36
CA THR A 178 11.52 -21.87 4.78
C THR A 178 10.35 -21.79 5.76
N ASN A 179 10.61 -22.03 7.06
CA ASN A 179 9.56 -21.95 8.07
C ASN A 179 9.04 -20.52 8.25
N VAL A 180 9.89 -19.49 8.11
CA VAL A 180 9.50 -18.11 8.40
C VAL A 180 8.51 -17.57 7.38
N LEU A 181 8.75 -17.77 6.08
CA LEU A 181 7.80 -17.34 5.04
C LEU A 181 6.49 -18.14 5.09
N ALA A 182 6.55 -19.44 5.37
CA ALA A 182 5.35 -20.26 5.54
C ALA A 182 4.50 -19.81 6.74
N LEU A 183 5.15 -19.55 7.88
CA LEU A 183 4.50 -19.06 9.09
C LEU A 183 3.92 -17.65 8.90
N LEU A 184 4.69 -16.73 8.29
CA LEU A 184 4.19 -15.40 7.92
C LEU A 184 3.06 -15.49 6.91
N GLY A 185 3.10 -16.46 6.00
CA GLY A 185 2.03 -16.79 5.07
C GLY A 185 0.73 -17.16 5.80
N GLY A 186 0.81 -18.01 6.83
CA GLY A 186 -0.37 -18.36 7.65
C GLY A 186 -0.92 -17.16 8.43
N VAL A 187 -0.06 -16.31 9.00
CA VAL A 187 -0.48 -15.06 9.65
C VAL A 187 -1.12 -14.10 8.64
N ALA A 188 -0.55 -14.01 7.44
CA ALA A 188 -1.07 -13.19 6.36
C ALA A 188 -2.43 -13.67 5.87
N GLU A 189 -2.62 -14.97 5.69
CA GLU A 189 -3.88 -15.58 5.29
C GLU A 189 -4.97 -15.30 6.33
N TYR A 190 -4.69 -15.56 7.62
CA TYR A 190 -5.58 -15.21 8.72
C TYR A 190 -5.96 -13.73 8.71
N ALA A 191 -4.98 -12.84 8.54
CA ALA A 191 -5.22 -11.41 8.52
C ALA A 191 -6.07 -11.00 7.31
N LEU A 192 -5.78 -11.54 6.12
CA LEU A 192 -6.51 -11.24 4.90
C LEU A 192 -7.96 -11.72 4.94
N THR A 193 -8.23 -12.90 5.53
CA THR A 193 -9.61 -13.39 5.71
C THR A 193 -10.45 -12.40 6.53
N LEU A 194 -9.85 -11.78 7.55
CA LEU A 194 -10.54 -10.83 8.42
C LEU A 194 -10.65 -9.44 7.81
N THR A 195 -9.61 -8.94 7.13
CA THR A 195 -9.61 -7.58 6.59
C THR A 195 -10.24 -7.47 5.21
N GLY A 196 -10.23 -8.57 4.44
CA GLY A 196 -10.56 -8.60 3.02
C GLY A 196 -9.62 -7.75 2.16
N PHE A 197 -9.98 -7.62 0.89
CA PHE A 197 -9.38 -6.69 -0.05
C PHE A 197 -10.49 -6.05 -0.91
N PHE A 198 -10.17 -4.91 -1.51
CA PHE A 198 -11.10 -4.20 -2.38
C PHE A 198 -11.13 -4.83 -3.77
N TYR A 199 -12.33 -5.09 -4.29
CA TYR A 199 -12.56 -5.56 -5.65
C TYR A 199 -13.80 -4.85 -6.22
N CYS A 200 -13.66 -4.27 -7.41
CA CYS A 200 -14.78 -3.74 -8.17
C CYS A 200 -14.60 -4.08 -9.65
N GLN A 201 -15.70 -4.47 -10.29
CA GLN A 201 -15.74 -4.58 -11.74
C GLN A 201 -16.04 -3.18 -12.30
N VAL A 202 -15.16 -2.68 -13.17
CA VAL A 202 -15.36 -1.42 -13.87
C VAL A 202 -16.01 -1.72 -15.21
N THR A 203 -17.25 -1.31 -15.41
CA THR A 203 -17.92 -1.29 -16.72
C THR A 203 -17.56 -0.01 -17.47
N LEU A 204 -17.56 -0.06 -18.79
CA LEU A 204 -17.20 1.09 -19.65
C LEU A 204 -18.06 2.33 -19.38
N GLU A 205 -19.29 2.14 -18.88
CA GLU A 205 -20.24 3.19 -18.47
C GLU A 205 -19.78 4.01 -17.24
N LEU A 206 -18.98 3.42 -16.34
CA LEU A 206 -18.41 4.14 -15.19
C LEU A 206 -17.26 5.06 -15.62
N ILE A 207 -16.54 4.69 -16.69
CA ILE A 207 -15.42 5.47 -17.23
C ILE A 207 -15.93 6.73 -17.97
N THR A 208 -17.08 6.63 -18.64
CA THR A 208 -17.71 7.78 -19.35
C THR A 208 -18.35 8.80 -18.42
N GLN A 209 -18.83 8.40 -17.22
CA GLN A 209 -19.30 9.37 -16.22
C GLN A 209 -18.17 10.19 -15.58
N GLU A 210 -16.96 9.63 -15.46
CA GLU A 210 -15.78 10.38 -14.99
C GLU A 210 -15.23 11.35 -16.05
N SER A 211 -15.44 11.09 -17.35
CA SER A 211 -14.99 11.98 -18.43
C SER A 211 -15.94 13.13 -18.74
N LEU A 212 -17.26 12.95 -18.58
CA LEU A 212 -18.27 13.99 -18.85
C LEU A 212 -18.38 15.09 -17.78
N ASN A 213 -17.84 14.89 -16.58
CA ASN A 213 -17.89 15.86 -15.48
C ASN A 213 -16.69 16.83 -15.42
N ARG A 214 -15.87 16.94 -16.47
CA ARG A 214 -14.72 17.85 -16.51
C ARG A 214 -15.07 19.10 -17.34
N PRO A 215 -14.93 20.34 -16.80
CA PRO A 215 -15.04 21.53 -17.63
C PRO A 215 -13.83 21.59 -18.58
N HIS A 216 -14.15 21.80 -19.86
CA HIS A 216 -13.30 22.08 -21.02
C HIS A 216 -11.81 22.38 -20.74
N LEU A 217 -10.94 21.54 -21.29
CA LEU A 217 -9.65 22.01 -21.82
C LEU A 217 -9.30 21.17 -23.05
N GLU A 218 -9.08 21.85 -24.16
CA GLU A 218 -8.91 21.29 -25.50
C GLU A 218 -7.62 20.47 -25.66
N SER A 219 -7.77 19.44 -26.48
CA SER A 219 -6.82 18.54 -27.14
C SER A 219 -5.31 18.80 -27.02
N ILE A 220 -4.59 17.77 -26.55
CA ILE A 220 -3.33 17.34 -27.16
C ILE A 220 -3.47 15.84 -27.45
N GLU A 221 -3.26 15.48 -28.71
CA GLU A 221 -3.33 14.14 -29.28
C GLU A 221 -2.15 13.26 -28.85
N ASP A 222 -2.46 12.02 -28.47
CA ASP A 222 -1.72 10.74 -28.66
C ASP A 222 -2.12 9.76 -27.53
N GLY A 223 -2.67 8.57 -27.77
CA GLY A 223 -3.09 7.89 -28.98
C GLY A 223 -3.92 6.66 -28.58
N ASP A 224 -5.04 6.50 -29.29
CA ASP A 224 -5.74 5.27 -29.67
C ASP A 224 -6.02 4.19 -28.61
N TRP A 225 -7.27 4.09 -28.15
CA TRP A 225 -7.73 2.91 -27.41
C TRP A 225 -8.99 2.19 -27.90
N PHE A 226 -9.80 2.73 -28.81
CA PHE A 226 -10.99 1.99 -29.28
C PHE A 226 -11.41 2.41 -30.69
N ARG A 227 -11.08 1.60 -31.70
CA ARG A 227 -11.83 1.55 -32.96
C ARG A 227 -12.58 0.23 -33.08
N HIS A 228 -13.84 0.39 -33.50
CA HIS A 228 -14.80 -0.62 -33.93
C HIS A 228 -15.32 -1.59 -32.87
N CYS A 229 -16.60 -1.43 -32.50
CA CYS A 229 -17.67 -2.09 -33.24
C CYS A 229 -18.95 -1.28 -33.08
N ASP A 230 -19.49 -0.84 -34.22
CA ASP A 230 -20.87 -0.41 -34.35
C ASP A 230 -21.81 -1.57 -34.02
N ASN A 231 -22.88 -1.27 -33.30
CA ASN A 231 -24.21 -1.79 -33.63
C ASN A 231 -25.27 -0.85 -33.06
N LYS A 232 -26.02 -0.25 -33.98
CA LYS A 232 -27.30 0.43 -33.76
C LYS A 232 -28.30 -0.56 -33.14
N VAL A 233 -29.15 -0.11 -32.21
CA VAL A 233 -30.63 -0.21 -32.29
C VAL A 233 -31.23 0.82 -31.32
N GLU A 234 -32.36 1.36 -31.76
CA GLU A 234 -33.05 2.60 -31.39
C GLU A 234 -33.90 2.55 -30.11
N ASN A 235 -34.30 3.77 -29.72
CA ASN A 235 -35.14 4.18 -28.60
C ASN A 235 -36.56 3.57 -28.58
N ALA A 236 -37.12 3.38 -27.38
CA ALA A 236 -38.49 3.81 -27.05
C ALA A 236 -38.72 3.85 -25.52
N SER A 237 -39.65 4.71 -25.12
CA SER A 237 -39.82 5.37 -23.82
C SER A 237 -40.94 4.81 -22.92
N ASN A 238 -40.80 5.10 -21.62
CA ASN A 238 -41.83 5.40 -20.59
C ASN A 238 -42.55 4.30 -19.77
N SER A 239 -42.29 4.39 -18.45
CA SER A 239 -43.21 4.53 -17.30
C SER A 239 -44.07 3.37 -16.74
N GLU A 240 -43.96 3.25 -15.40
CA GLU A 240 -44.97 2.86 -14.38
C GLU A 240 -45.29 1.38 -14.02
N LYS A 241 -44.77 0.98 -12.84
CA LYS A 241 -45.44 0.41 -11.64
C LYS A 241 -46.38 -0.84 -11.70
N VAL A 242 -45.99 -1.82 -10.87
CA VAL A 242 -46.78 -2.66 -9.91
C VAL A 242 -47.10 -4.14 -10.26
N HIS A 243 -46.59 -5.01 -9.35
CA HIS A 243 -46.99 -6.36 -8.87
C HIS A 243 -47.18 -7.55 -9.83
N GLY A 244 -46.27 -8.53 -9.66
CA GLY A 244 -46.58 -9.92 -9.25
C GLY A 244 -47.19 -10.87 -10.27
N GLU A 245 -46.38 -11.74 -10.87
CA GLU A 245 -46.68 -13.15 -11.13
C GLU A 245 -45.43 -13.87 -11.67
N ASP A 246 -45.23 -15.11 -11.20
CA ASP A 246 -44.09 -15.98 -11.51
C ASP A 246 -44.16 -16.48 -12.97
N ILE A 247 -43.10 -16.22 -13.74
CA ILE A 247 -42.81 -16.93 -14.99
C ILE A 247 -41.32 -17.29 -14.99
N GLU A 248 -41.05 -18.59 -14.89
CA GLU A 248 -39.73 -19.17 -15.15
C GLU A 248 -39.32 -18.89 -16.60
N VAL A 249 -38.27 -18.09 -16.79
CA VAL A 249 -37.56 -17.96 -18.07
C VAL A 249 -36.10 -18.29 -17.83
N ALA A 250 -35.68 -19.42 -18.37
CA ALA A 250 -34.29 -19.82 -18.47
C ALA A 250 -33.50 -18.80 -19.30
N GLY A 251 -32.68 -17.99 -18.64
CA GLY A 251 -31.75 -17.04 -19.25
C GLY A 251 -30.49 -16.95 -18.41
N GLY A 252 -29.33 -17.24 -19.02
CA GLY A 252 -28.06 -17.42 -18.34
C GLY A 252 -27.71 -16.31 -17.35
N ASN A 253 -27.50 -16.69 -16.09
CA ASN A 253 -26.99 -15.84 -15.03
C ASN A 253 -25.56 -15.38 -15.37
N HIS A 254 -25.41 -14.24 -16.05
CA HIS A 254 -24.21 -13.42 -15.85
C HIS A 254 -24.34 -12.76 -14.48
N SER A 255 -24.05 -13.54 -13.43
CA SER A 255 -23.92 -13.06 -12.06
C SER A 255 -22.82 -12.00 -12.05
N MET A 256 -23.21 -10.74 -12.06
CA MET A 256 -22.33 -9.59 -11.89
C MET A 256 -21.61 -9.81 -10.55
N LYS A 257 -20.30 -10.08 -10.58
CA LYS A 257 -19.54 -10.38 -9.35
C LYS A 257 -19.70 -9.20 -8.40
N SER A 258 -20.35 -9.45 -7.25
CA SER A 258 -20.54 -8.44 -6.21
C SER A 258 -19.21 -7.81 -5.83
N SER A 259 -19.15 -6.47 -5.82
CA SER A 259 -17.98 -5.73 -5.36
C SER A 259 -17.63 -6.11 -3.91
N MET A 260 -16.34 -6.25 -3.61
CA MET A 260 -15.85 -6.51 -2.26
C MET A 260 -15.18 -5.25 -1.70
N LEU A 261 -15.44 -4.95 -0.43
CA LEU A 261 -14.77 -3.87 0.29
C LEU A 261 -13.74 -4.45 1.26
N GLN A 262 -12.56 -3.83 1.29
CA GLN A 262 -11.62 -3.99 2.40
C GLN A 262 -12.22 -3.34 3.64
N LYS A 263 -12.31 -4.12 4.73
CA LYS A 263 -12.94 -3.72 6.00
C LYS A 263 -11.93 -3.48 7.12
N GLY A 264 -10.67 -3.89 6.96
CA GLY A 264 -9.63 -3.71 7.96
C GLY A 264 -8.23 -3.54 7.37
N VAL A 265 -7.20 -3.50 8.21
CA VAL A 265 -5.80 -3.34 7.76
C VAL A 265 -4.81 -4.15 8.59
N PHE A 266 -3.82 -4.71 7.89
CA PHE A 266 -2.65 -5.34 8.48
C PHE A 266 -1.50 -4.31 8.60
N ARG A 267 -1.00 -4.11 9.81
CA ARG A 267 0.06 -3.16 10.15
C ARG A 267 1.28 -3.91 10.65
N THR A 268 2.42 -3.71 10.01
CA THR A 268 3.72 -4.15 10.54
C THR A 268 4.35 -3.05 11.40
N ASN A 269 5.04 -3.45 12.47
CA ASN A 269 5.80 -2.57 13.34
C ASN A 269 7.19 -3.17 13.58
N CYS A 270 8.25 -2.42 13.31
CA CYS A 270 9.60 -2.74 13.74
C CYS A 270 10.27 -1.45 14.23
N ILE A 271 11.29 -1.62 15.05
CA ILE A 271 12.25 -0.58 15.40
C ILE A 271 13.55 -0.86 14.66
N ASP A 272 14.09 0.14 13.98
CA ASP A 272 15.35 0.11 13.23
C ASP A 272 15.44 -0.87 12.03
N CYS A 273 14.50 -1.82 11.85
CA CYS A 273 14.53 -2.81 10.78
C CYS A 273 13.43 -2.59 9.71
N LEU A 274 13.73 -1.77 8.70
CA LEU A 274 12.84 -1.66 7.54
C LEU A 274 12.71 -3.03 6.84
N ASP A 275 13.79 -3.80 6.79
CA ASP A 275 13.86 -5.09 6.11
C ASP A 275 12.86 -6.10 6.68
N GLY A 276 12.78 -6.22 8.01
CA GLY A 276 11.83 -7.13 8.67
C GLY A 276 10.38 -6.78 8.35
N THR A 277 10.06 -5.48 8.31
CA THR A 277 8.72 -5.02 7.92
C THR A 277 8.43 -5.26 6.44
N ASN A 278 9.43 -5.11 5.57
CA ASN A 278 9.28 -5.31 4.14
C ASN A 278 9.04 -6.79 3.81
N VAL A 279 9.75 -7.72 4.47
CA VAL A 279 9.53 -9.17 4.33
C VAL A 279 8.13 -9.58 4.77
N ALA A 280 7.66 -9.07 5.92
CA ALA A 280 6.30 -9.37 6.38
C ALA A 280 5.23 -8.79 5.44
N GLN A 281 5.46 -7.60 4.87
CA GLN A 281 4.55 -7.01 3.88
C GLN A 281 4.59 -7.75 2.54
N TYR A 282 5.73 -8.29 2.14
CA TYR A 282 5.88 -9.14 0.96
C TYR A 282 5.09 -10.45 1.13
N ALA A 283 5.25 -11.14 2.26
CA ALA A 283 4.48 -12.36 2.56
C ALA A 283 2.96 -12.08 2.52
N TYR A 284 2.52 -10.97 3.11
CA TYR A 284 1.13 -10.53 3.03
C TYR A 284 0.69 -10.23 1.60
N GLY A 285 1.53 -9.51 0.84
CA GLY A 285 1.28 -9.16 -0.57
C GLY A 285 1.15 -10.37 -1.47
N LEU A 286 1.96 -11.41 -1.26
CA LEU A 286 1.92 -12.64 -2.04
C LEU A 286 0.59 -13.40 -1.82
N VAL A 287 0.17 -13.54 -0.56
CA VAL A 287 -1.13 -14.15 -0.22
C VAL A 287 -2.28 -13.32 -0.80
N ALA A 288 -2.26 -12.00 -0.62
CA ALA A 288 -3.27 -11.11 -1.18
C ALA A 288 -3.34 -11.18 -2.70
N LEU A 289 -2.19 -11.25 -3.39
CA LEU A 289 -2.13 -11.41 -4.84
C LEU A 289 -2.74 -12.73 -5.29
N GLY A 290 -2.50 -13.83 -4.57
CA GLY A 290 -3.14 -15.12 -4.83
C GLY A 290 -4.68 -15.03 -4.80
N HIS A 291 -5.25 -14.43 -3.76
CA HIS A 291 -6.70 -14.23 -3.67
C HIS A 291 -7.24 -13.27 -4.74
N GLN A 292 -6.48 -12.23 -5.11
CA GLN A 292 -6.86 -11.31 -6.18
C GLN A 292 -6.86 -12.00 -7.55
N LEU A 293 -5.85 -12.81 -7.84
CA LEU A 293 -5.78 -13.59 -9.08
C LEU A 293 -6.92 -14.61 -9.15
N LEU A 294 -7.26 -15.26 -8.03
CA LEU A 294 -8.44 -16.13 -7.96
C LEU A 294 -9.74 -15.33 -8.25
N ALA A 295 -9.91 -14.17 -7.63
CA ALA A 295 -11.08 -13.33 -7.86
C ALA A 295 -11.19 -12.86 -9.32
N LEU A 296 -10.07 -12.63 -9.99
CA LEU A 296 -9.99 -12.29 -11.42
C LEU A 296 -10.07 -13.52 -12.35
N GLY A 297 -10.09 -14.74 -11.80
CA GLY A 297 -10.13 -15.99 -12.58
C GLY A 297 -8.83 -16.30 -13.31
N PHE A 298 -7.68 -15.82 -12.80
CA PHE A 298 -6.34 -16.14 -13.32
C PHE A 298 -5.83 -17.51 -12.88
N ILE A 299 -6.23 -17.94 -11.69
CA ILE A 299 -5.85 -19.20 -11.04
C ILE A 299 -7.08 -19.81 -10.34
N ASP A 300 -7.08 -21.11 -10.11
CA ASP A 300 -8.19 -21.83 -9.48
C ASP A 300 -8.06 -21.95 -7.95
N ILE A 301 -6.84 -21.81 -7.43
CA ILE A 301 -6.49 -21.93 -6.02
C ILE A 301 -5.79 -20.64 -5.58
N PRO A 302 -6.11 -20.03 -4.42
CA PRO A 302 -5.54 -18.74 -3.99
C PRO A 302 -4.11 -18.87 -3.47
N LYS A 303 -3.28 -19.67 -4.14
CA LYS A 303 -1.89 -19.94 -3.79
C LYS A 303 -1.00 -19.67 -4.99
N VAL A 304 -0.10 -18.71 -4.83
CA VAL A 304 0.96 -18.45 -5.82
C VAL A 304 2.16 -19.30 -5.42
N ASP A 305 2.67 -20.07 -6.38
CA ASP A 305 3.89 -20.86 -6.17
C ASP A 305 5.08 -19.92 -5.92
N LEU A 306 5.90 -20.24 -4.92
CA LEU A 306 7.07 -19.44 -4.58
C LEU A 306 8.10 -19.41 -5.73
N ASP A 307 8.00 -20.39 -6.62
CA ASP A 307 8.96 -20.66 -7.68
C ASP A 307 8.53 -20.01 -9.00
N ALA A 308 7.27 -19.56 -9.05
CA ALA A 308 6.72 -18.89 -10.21
C ALA A 308 7.50 -17.59 -10.52
N PRO A 309 7.72 -17.25 -11.81
CA PRO A 309 8.31 -15.97 -12.21
C PRO A 309 7.60 -14.78 -11.58
N LEU A 310 6.28 -14.87 -11.42
CA LEU A 310 5.46 -13.86 -10.77
C LEU A 310 5.94 -13.52 -9.35
N THR A 311 6.31 -14.54 -8.56
CA THR A 311 6.76 -14.37 -7.18
C THR A 311 8.09 -13.61 -7.15
N ASN A 312 9.01 -13.95 -8.05
CA ASN A 312 10.28 -13.24 -8.19
C ASN A 312 10.09 -11.79 -8.64
N ASP A 313 9.17 -11.52 -9.56
CA ASP A 313 8.86 -10.16 -10.00
C ASP A 313 8.22 -9.33 -8.88
N LEU A 314 7.33 -9.93 -8.10
CA LEU A 314 6.76 -9.30 -6.91
C LEU A 314 7.86 -9.00 -5.87
N MET A 315 8.75 -9.96 -5.61
CA MET A 315 9.85 -9.80 -4.67
C MET A 315 10.76 -8.64 -5.06
N ARG A 316 11.16 -8.55 -6.34
CA ARG A 316 11.94 -7.42 -6.87
C ARG A 316 11.25 -6.07 -6.72
N LEU A 317 9.92 -6.03 -6.77
CA LEU A 317 9.16 -4.80 -6.53
C LEU A 317 9.25 -4.41 -5.05
N TYR A 318 9.06 -5.36 -4.13
CA TYR A 318 9.20 -5.12 -2.68
C TYR A 318 10.63 -4.72 -2.29
N GLU A 319 11.66 -5.31 -2.89
CA GLU A 319 13.06 -4.89 -2.71
C GLU A 319 13.23 -3.41 -3.05
N LYS A 320 12.78 -2.99 -4.25
CA LYS A 320 12.88 -1.58 -4.67
C LYS A 320 12.14 -0.63 -3.74
N ILE A 321 10.98 -1.03 -3.22
CA ILE A 321 10.23 -0.23 -2.24
C ILE A 321 11.02 -0.11 -0.94
N GLY A 322 11.61 -1.21 -0.48
CA GLY A 322 12.48 -1.25 0.68
C GLY A 322 13.64 -0.28 0.53
N ASP A 323 14.37 -0.35 -0.59
CA ASP A 323 15.51 0.51 -0.88
C ASP A 323 15.12 2.00 -0.93
N THR A 324 14.05 2.33 -1.65
CA THR A 324 13.55 3.71 -1.71
C THR A 324 13.17 4.21 -0.33
N LEU A 325 12.39 3.45 0.45
CA LEU A 325 11.97 3.86 1.78
C LEU A 325 13.16 3.95 2.76
N ALA A 326 14.18 3.09 2.65
CA ALA A 326 15.38 3.12 3.47
C ALA A 326 16.12 4.45 3.32
N PHE A 327 16.27 4.92 2.08
CA PHE A 327 16.87 6.22 1.78
C PHE A 327 16.13 7.39 2.47
N GLN A 328 14.79 7.30 2.55
CA GLN A 328 13.97 8.30 3.23
C GLN A 328 14.15 8.32 4.76
N TYR A 329 14.51 7.20 5.38
CA TYR A 329 14.78 7.12 6.82
C TYR A 329 16.24 7.42 7.18
N GLY A 330 17.18 7.05 6.31
CA GLY A 330 18.63 7.23 6.53
C GLY A 330 19.18 8.61 6.16
N GLY A 331 18.46 9.40 5.35
CA GLY A 331 18.92 10.71 4.87
C GLY A 331 19.85 10.63 3.64
N SER A 332 20.16 11.79 3.04
CA SER A 332 20.91 11.90 1.78
C SER A 332 22.25 11.15 1.77
N ALA A 333 22.68 10.68 0.59
CA ALA A 333 23.96 9.98 0.36
C ALA A 333 25.20 10.62 1.05
N ALA A 334 25.22 11.94 1.24
CA ALA A 334 26.28 12.66 1.94
C ALA A 334 26.26 12.53 3.49
N HIS A 335 25.08 12.45 4.11
CA HIS A 335 24.94 12.22 5.55
C HIS A 335 25.34 10.78 5.90
N ASN A 336 25.07 9.83 4.99
CA ASN A 336 25.60 8.47 5.08
C ASN A 336 27.13 8.46 4.99
N LYS A 337 27.78 9.30 4.18
CA LYS A 337 29.25 9.34 4.08
C LYS A 337 29.92 9.73 5.41
N ILE A 338 29.45 10.77 6.09
CA ILE A 338 30.00 11.24 7.39
C ILE A 338 29.71 10.25 8.53
N PHE A 339 28.55 9.57 8.51
CA PHE A 339 28.25 8.51 9.49
C PHE A 339 28.92 7.17 9.16
N SER A 340 29.26 6.91 7.88
CA SER A 340 30.00 5.71 7.42
C SER A 340 31.49 5.77 7.74
N GLU A 341 32.09 6.97 7.78
CA GLU A 341 33.50 7.13 8.13
C GLU A 341 33.77 6.89 9.63
N ARG A 342 32.80 7.19 10.52
CA ARG A 342 32.92 6.96 11.97
C ARG A 342 32.52 5.56 12.44
N ARG A 343 31.83 4.79 11.60
CA ARG A 343 31.53 3.38 11.81
C ARG A 343 32.07 2.63 10.61
N GLY A 344 33.32 2.18 10.69
CA GLY A 344 33.94 1.38 9.64
C GLY A 344 32.93 0.43 9.01
N GLN A 345 32.68 0.67 7.71
CA GLN A 345 31.96 -0.13 6.73
C GLN A 345 30.87 -1.10 7.26
N TRP A 346 29.65 -0.95 6.71
CA TRP A 346 28.48 -1.87 6.69
C TRP A 346 27.33 -1.63 7.70
N LYS A 347 26.07 -1.63 7.20
CA LYS A 347 25.04 -2.64 7.55
C LYS A 347 23.60 -2.48 7.02
N ALA A 348 23.16 -1.35 6.47
CA ALA A 348 21.73 -1.20 6.12
C ALA A 348 21.36 -1.72 4.72
N GLU A 349 22.05 -1.29 3.66
CA GLU A 349 21.75 -1.70 2.26
C GLU A 349 22.07 -3.16 1.95
N THR A 350 22.89 -3.79 2.79
CA THR A 350 23.39 -5.14 2.57
C THR A 350 22.55 -6.18 3.27
N GLN A 351 21.81 -5.81 4.31
CA GLN A 351 21.08 -6.78 5.12
C GLN A 351 19.74 -7.16 4.46
N SER A 352 19.08 -6.25 3.75
CA SER A 352 17.92 -6.55 2.89
C SER A 352 18.33 -7.49 1.75
N GLN A 353 19.34 -7.10 0.97
CA GLN A 353 19.87 -7.90 -0.12
C GLN A 353 20.46 -9.21 0.39
N GLU A 354 21.22 -9.25 1.48
CA GLU A 354 21.73 -10.51 2.04
C GLU A 354 20.61 -11.38 2.59
N PHE A 355 19.52 -10.84 3.14
CA PHE A 355 18.39 -11.65 3.61
C PHE A 355 17.58 -12.21 2.44
N PHE A 356 17.29 -11.40 1.41
CA PHE A 356 16.65 -11.87 0.18
C PHE A 356 17.55 -12.81 -0.63
N LEU A 357 18.85 -12.54 -0.73
CA LEU A 357 19.85 -13.43 -1.32
C LEU A 357 20.04 -14.68 -0.47
N THR A 358 19.90 -14.63 0.86
CA THR A 358 19.92 -15.83 1.73
C THR A 358 18.68 -16.68 1.48
N LEU A 359 17.50 -16.05 1.31
CA LEU A 359 16.28 -16.74 0.88
C LEU A 359 16.45 -17.37 -0.51
N GLN A 360 17.00 -16.63 -1.48
CA GLN A 360 17.24 -17.08 -2.86
C GLN A 360 18.31 -18.19 -2.94
N ARG A 361 19.43 -18.06 -2.22
CA ARG A 361 20.53 -19.04 -2.17
C ARG A 361 20.12 -20.31 -1.43
N TYR A 362 19.39 -20.18 -0.33
CA TYR A 362 18.87 -21.33 0.40
C TYR A 362 17.88 -22.11 -0.47
N TYR A 363 17.00 -21.41 -1.19
CA TYR A 363 16.03 -21.99 -2.11
C TYR A 363 16.73 -22.76 -3.25
N SER A 364 17.74 -22.17 -3.89
CA SER A 364 18.55 -22.85 -4.92
C SER A 364 19.26 -24.09 -4.38
N ASN A 365 19.76 -24.06 -3.14
CA ASN A 365 20.53 -25.17 -2.55
C ASN A 365 19.68 -26.32 -2.01
N ALA A 366 18.42 -26.07 -1.63
CA ALA A 366 17.54 -27.07 -1.03
C ALA A 366 16.95 -28.06 -2.04
N TYR A 367 16.86 -27.70 -3.33
CA TYR A 367 16.24 -28.54 -4.35
C TYR A 367 17.08 -28.78 -5.61
N MET A 368 18.16 -28.01 -5.87
CA MET A 368 19.10 -28.36 -6.96
C MET A 368 20.11 -29.46 -6.58
N ASN A 369 20.16 -29.89 -5.31
CA ASN A 369 21.05 -30.96 -4.84
C ASN A 369 20.34 -32.31 -4.62
N THR A 370 19.12 -32.51 -5.16
CA THR A 370 18.45 -33.82 -5.14
C THR A 370 18.77 -34.70 -6.36
N GLU A 371 19.69 -34.26 -7.24
CA GLU A 371 20.31 -35.14 -8.23
C GLU A 371 21.75 -35.48 -7.81
N LYS A 372 21.90 -36.50 -6.96
CA LYS A 372 22.99 -37.48 -7.01
C LYS A 372 22.76 -38.66 -6.08
#